data_AF-A0A2V9TMC5-F1
#
_entry.id   AF-A0A2V9TMC5-F1
#
_cell.length_a   1.000
_cell.length_b   1.000
_cell.length_c   1.000
_cell.angle_alpha   90.00
_cell.angle_beta   90.00
_cell.angle_gamma   90.00
#
_symmetry.space_group_name_H-M   'P 1'
#
loop_
_entity.id
_entity.type
_entity.pdbx_description
1 polymer ?
#
loop_
_entity_poly.entity_id
_entity_poly.type
_entity_poly.pdbx_seq_one_letter_code
_entity_poly.pdbx_strand_id
1 'polypeptide(L)' 'DKLEERFRNIEIRQDGPLGLVTFNYDFVINDKVHHSGLEVWQVCKIDGQWKILSVAWTIY' A
#
# COMPACT_ATOMS: atom_id res chain seq x y z
N ASP A 1 -19.09 -3.89 -10.29
CA ASP A 1 -17.94 -3.28 -10.98
C ASP A 1 -16.68 -4.11 -10.76
N LYS A 2 -15.75 -4.09 -11.71
CA LYS A 2 -14.41 -4.68 -11.55
C LYS A 2 -13.52 -3.65 -10.87
N LEU A 3 -13.01 -3.99 -9.69
CA LEU A 3 -12.08 -3.16 -8.90
C LEU A 3 -10.66 -3.74 -8.99
N GLU A 4 -9.68 -2.87 -9.23
CA GLU A 4 -8.27 -3.24 -9.31
C GLU A 4 -7.42 -2.11 -8.72
N GLU A 5 -6.44 -2.46 -7.88
CA GLU A 5 -5.38 -1.54 -7.46
C GLU A 5 -4.06 -1.98 -8.09
N ARG A 6 -3.41 -1.04 -8.78
CA ARG A 6 -2.12 -1.27 -9.42
C ARG A 6 -1.02 -0.59 -8.62
N PHE A 7 -0.09 -1.36 -8.07
CA PHE A 7 1.03 -0.84 -7.29
C PHE A 7 2.30 -0.72 -8.14
N ARG A 8 3.03 0.38 -7.98
CA ARG A 8 4.28 0.68 -8.70
C ARG A 8 5.30 1.29 -7.76
N ASN A 9 6.58 1.19 -8.13
CA ASN A 9 7.70 1.75 -7.35
C ASN A 9 7.68 1.32 -5.87
N ILE A 10 7.43 0.03 -5.64
CA ILE A 10 7.30 -0.53 -4.29
C ILE A 10 8.67 -0.49 -3.60
N GLU A 11 8.73 0.20 -2.46
CA GLU A 11 9.86 0.20 -1.55
C GLU A 11 9.46 -0.46 -0.23
N ILE A 12 10.30 -1.38 0.26
CA ILE A 12 10.09 -2.07 1.53
C ILE A 12 11.31 -1.82 2.40
N ARG A 13 11.08 -1.23 3.58
CA ARG A 13 12.09 -1.12 4.65
C ARG A 13 11.64 -1.92 5.86
N GLN A 14 12.58 -2.57 6.52
CA GLN A 14 12.32 -3.35 7.72
C GLN A 14 13.33 -2.99 8.81
N ASP A 15 12.83 -2.81 10.03
CA ASP A 15 13.62 -2.69 11.25
C ASP A 15 13.06 -3.64 12.32
N GLY A 16 13.73 -4.77 12.50
CA GLY A 16 13.27 -5.85 13.38
C GLY A 16 11.85 -6.32 13.01
N PRO A 17 10.88 -6.26 13.94
CA PRO A 17 9.50 -6.64 13.68
C PRO A 17 8.67 -5.54 13.00
N LEU A 18 9.20 -4.33 12.79
CA LEU A 18 8.52 -3.23 12.12
C LEU A 18 8.88 -3.19 10.64
N GLY A 19 7.92 -2.86 9.80
CA GLY A 19 8.11 -2.65 8.37
C GLY A 19 7.39 -1.40 7.88
N LEU A 20 7.94 -0.81 6.81
CA LEU A 20 7.36 0.30 6.08
C LEU A 20 7.32 -0.08 4.61
N VAL A 21 6.12 -0.07 4.02
CA VAL A 21 5.91 -0.36 2.60
C VAL A 21 5.36 0.90 1.95
N THR A 22 6.06 1.43 0.95
CA THR A 22 5.68 2.65 0.25
C THR A 22 5.55 2.33 -1.23
N PHE A 23 4.48 2.80 -1.87
CA PHE A 23 4.28 2.58 -3.31
C PHE A 23 3.35 3.65 -3.91
N ASN A 24 3.47 3.84 -5.21
CA ASN A 24 2.44 4.53 -5.99
C ASN A 24 1.29 3.58 -6.28
N TYR A 25 0.06 4.07 -6.21
CA TYR A 25 -1.14 3.30 -6.56
C TYR A 25 -1.95 3.98 -7.67
N ASP A 26 -2.62 3.15 -8.48
CA ASP A 26 -3.79 3.55 -9.25
C ASP A 26 -4.98 2.69 -8.84
N PHE A 27 -6.07 3.32 -8.41
CA PHE A 27 -7.37 2.69 -8.16
C PHE A 27 -8.19 2.69 -9.45
N VAL A 28 -8.51 1.51 -9.96
CA VAL A 28 -9.15 1.30 -11.27
C VAL A 28 -10.54 0.69 -11.07
N ILE A 29 -11.56 1.33 -11.66
CA ILE A 29 -12.93 0.81 -11.72
C ILE A 29 -13.30 0.62 -13.17
N ASN A 30 -13.67 -0.60 -13.56
CA ASN A 30 -14.04 -0.96 -14.94
C ASN A 30 -13.01 -0.44 -15.96
N ASP A 31 -11.73 -0.73 -15.70
CA ASP A 31 -10.56 -0.40 -16.53
C ASP A 31 -10.26 1.11 -16.69
N LYS A 32 -10.95 1.99 -15.94
CA LYS A 32 -10.64 3.42 -15.85
C LYS A 32 -9.97 3.74 -14.52
N VAL A 33 -8.94 4.58 -14.54
CA VAL A 33 -8.31 5.09 -13.31
C VAL A 33 -9.23 6.12 -12.67
N HIS A 34 -9.52 5.94 -11.38
CA HIS A 34 -10.37 6.82 -10.58
C HIS A 34 -9.57 7.64 -9.58
N HIS A 35 -8.62 7.03 -8.87
CA HIS A 35 -7.70 7.72 -7.97
C HIS A 35 -6.28 7.23 -8.23
N SER A 36 -5.32 8.13 -8.07
CA SER A 36 -3.90 7.79 -8.07
C SER A 36 -3.21 8.54 -6.94
N GLY A 37 -2.16 7.94 -6.38
CA GLY A 37 -1.50 8.52 -5.23
C GLY A 37 -0.25 7.80 -4.79
N LEU A 38 0.23 8.18 -3.62
CA LEU A 38 1.22 7.45 -2.84
C LEU A 38 0.51 6.82 -1.65
N GLU A 39 0.80 5.55 -1.37
CA GLU A 39 0.45 4.94 -0.08
C GLU A 39 1.71 4.62 0.73
N VAL A 40 1.56 4.71 2.04
CA VAL A 40 2.56 4.33 3.04
C VAL A 40 1.89 3.44 4.06
N TRP A 41 2.32 2.18 4.11
CA TRP A 41 1.83 1.18 5.06
C TRP A 41 2.88 0.94 6.12
N GLN A 42 2.51 1.14 7.39
CA GLN A 42 3.29 0.62 8.49
C GLN A 42 2.79 -0.79 8.82
N VAL A 43 3.70 -1.74 8.95
CA VAL A 43 3.37 -3.12 9.30
C VAL A 43 4.19 -3.57 10.51
N CYS A 44 3.66 -4.53 11.26
CA CYS A 44 4.37 -5.17 12.36
C CYS A 44 4.19 -6.68 12.33
N LYS A 45 5.26 -7.41 12.62
CA LYS A 45 5.26 -8.86 12.72
C LYS A 45 4.86 -9.28 14.12
N ILE A 46 3.65 -9.80 14.26
CA ILE A 46 3.05 -10.26 15.52
C ILE A 46 2.75 -11.76 15.36
N ASP A 47 3.27 -12.58 16.27
CA ASP A 47 3.12 -14.05 16.24
C ASP A 47 3.55 -14.68 14.91
N GLY A 48 4.64 -14.16 14.33
CA GLY A 48 5.19 -14.64 13.06
C GLY A 48 4.46 -14.12 11.81
N GLN A 49 3.37 -13.36 11.95
CA GLN A 49 2.56 -12.85 10.86
C GLN A 49 2.66 -11.32 10.72
N TRP A 50 2.78 -10.82 9.49
CA TRP A 50 2.75 -9.38 9.22
C TRP A 50 1.31 -8.87 9.31
N LYS A 51 1.11 -7.80 10.09
CA LYS A 51 -0.18 -7.11 10.25
C LYS A 51 0.00 -5.64 9.90
N ILE A 52 -1.00 -5.05 9.26
CA ILE A 52 -1.03 -3.61 8.96
C ILE A 52 -1.35 -2.86 10.25
N LEU A 53 -0.48 -1.92 10.61
CA LEU A 53 -0.67 -1.00 11.74
C LEU A 53 -1.36 0.29 11.30
N SER A 54 -0.94 0.85 10.16
CA SER A 54 -1.51 2.08 9.62
C SER A 54 -1.37 2.09 8.10
N VAL A 55 -2.30 2.81 7.46
CA VAL A 55 -2.27 3.15 6.04
C VAL A 55 -2.47 4.66 5.95
N ALA A 56 -1.53 5.34 5.29
CA ALA A 56 -1.66 6.74 4.91
C ALA A 56 -1.58 6.83 3.39
N TRP A 57 -2.43 7.67 2.78
CA TRP A 57 -2.46 7.83 1.34
C TRP A 57 -2.67 9.28 0.92
N THR A 58 -2.22 9.60 -0.30
CA THR A 58 -2.58 10.82 -1.01
C THR A 58 -3.53 10.51 -2.17
N ILE A 59 -4.20 11.55 -2.67
CA ILE A 59 -4.90 11.53 -3.95
C ILE A 59 -4.36 12.72 -4.74
N TYR A 60 -3.93 12.49 -5.98
CA TYR A 60 -3.54 13.53 -6.92
C TYR A 60 -4.67 13.87 -7.89
#